data_AF-A0A846F5E4-F1
#
_entry.id   AF-A0A846F5E4-F1
#
_cell.length_a   1.000
_cell.length_b   1.000
_cell.length_c   1.000
_cell.angle_alpha   90.00
_cell.angle_beta   90.00
_cell.angle_gamma   90.00
#
_symmetry.space_group_name_H-M   'P 1'
#
loop_
_entity.id
_entity.type
_entity.pdbx_description
1 polymer ?
#
loop_
_entity_poly.entity_id
_entity_poly.type
_entity_poly.pdbx_seq_one_letter_code
_entity_poly.pdbx_strand_id
1 'polypeptide(L)'
;RLHLKERAERESYQVFGSNLQRILMGAPAGAKVVMGVDPGFRTGVKLAIIDKIGKLVENRTIFPVPPKNEVEASKTILLAMIETFQVEIIAVGNGTASREVESFVRDSIKDLEKPPLCMVVSEAGASVYSASPLAVKEFPKLDITVRSAVSIARRVQDPLAEFVKIDPKSIGVGQYQHDVNQTELKRKLEQVVESCVNQVGVDVNTASESLLGYVSGVNKTLAKNLVEYRNQKGAFVSRSSLVKVPQFGPKAFEQAAGFLRVQKSENPLDTSAVHPERYELVKQMCSDVGLELKDAIGNKDKITQIDPQKYVEEDVGLPTLQDILSELEKPSRDPRSEFSYAQFDAKVHEIKDLETGMWLEGAVSNVTDFGAFVDIGVHQDGLVHISEMADTFVKDPKAFISPGTIVQVRVLEVDQQQKRISLSMKKEESTAGASKKRPVKKGFKPKRKHATVDQLVNKFEGKGKGKKSNVKLAYSLKSIMRSGR
;
A
#
# COMPACT_ATOMS: atom_id res chain seq x y z
N ARG A 1 -21.55 -27.73 10.66
CA ARG A 1 -20.98 -26.57 11.41
C ARG A 1 -19.48 -26.43 11.20
N LEU A 2 -18.67 -27.46 11.49
CA LEU A 2 -17.21 -27.40 11.33
C LEU A 2 -16.77 -27.05 9.90
N HIS A 3 -17.30 -27.75 8.89
CA HIS A 3 -17.01 -27.44 7.48
C HIS A 3 -17.38 -26.01 7.07
N LEU A 4 -18.44 -25.44 7.66
CA LEU A 4 -18.84 -24.05 7.39
C LEU A 4 -17.84 -23.07 7.99
N LYS A 5 -17.36 -23.35 9.21
CA LYS A 5 -16.31 -22.56 9.86
C LYS A 5 -15.01 -22.61 9.06
N GLU A 6 -14.55 -23.81 8.68
CA GLU A 6 -13.31 -23.98 7.90
C GLU A 6 -13.38 -23.28 6.54
N ARG A 7 -14.54 -23.32 5.88
CA ARG A 7 -14.76 -22.57 4.64
C ARG A 7 -14.69 -21.06 4.87
N ALA A 8 -15.35 -20.55 5.90
CA ALA A 8 -15.33 -19.12 6.24
C ALA A 8 -13.92 -18.62 6.61
N GLU A 9 -13.17 -19.41 7.38
CA GLU A 9 -11.78 -19.10 7.73
C GLU A 9 -10.89 -19.09 6.48
N ARG A 10 -11.04 -20.06 5.57
CA ARG A 10 -10.26 -20.12 4.33
C ARG A 10 -10.46 -18.88 3.46
N GLU A 11 -11.71 -18.44 3.33
CA GLU A 11 -12.05 -17.21 2.60
C GLU A 11 -11.46 -15.97 3.30
N SER A 12 -11.53 -15.94 4.64
CA SER A 12 -10.92 -14.87 5.43
C SER A 12 -9.41 -14.79 5.22
N TYR A 13 -8.69 -15.92 5.20
CA TYR A 13 -7.24 -15.95 4.94
C TYR A 13 -6.88 -15.41 3.56
N GLN A 14 -7.71 -15.64 2.53
CA GLN A 14 -7.48 -15.08 1.20
C GLN A 14 -7.62 -13.56 1.19
N VAL A 15 -8.63 -13.03 1.87
CA VAL A 15 -8.84 -11.58 2.01
C VAL A 15 -7.67 -10.95 2.78
N PHE A 16 -7.31 -11.52 3.93
CA PHE A 16 -6.18 -11.06 4.75
C PHE A 16 -4.85 -11.10 3.99
N GLY A 17 -4.60 -12.19 3.25
CA GLY A 17 -3.41 -12.31 2.40
C GLY A 17 -3.37 -11.27 1.29
N SER A 18 -4.50 -11.03 0.62
CA SER A 18 -4.60 -10.01 -0.44
C SER A 18 -4.37 -8.60 0.12
N ASN A 19 -4.90 -8.30 1.30
CA ASN A 19 -4.68 -7.01 1.98
C ASN A 19 -3.21 -6.84 2.39
N LEU A 20 -2.59 -7.88 2.95
CA LEU A 20 -1.18 -7.84 3.29
C LEU A 20 -0.31 -7.62 2.06
N GLN A 21 -0.58 -8.32 0.96
CA GLN A 21 0.14 -8.14 -0.29
C GLN A 21 0.08 -6.69 -0.77
N ARG A 22 -1.08 -6.03 -0.73
CA ARG A 22 -1.19 -4.60 -1.11
C ARG A 22 -0.33 -3.69 -0.23
N ILE A 23 -0.25 -3.98 1.07
CA ILE A 23 0.60 -3.21 2.01
C ILE A 23 2.08 -3.41 1.67
N LEU A 24 2.51 -4.66 1.47
CA LEU A 24 3.91 -5.00 1.20
C LEU A 24 4.38 -4.50 -0.17
N MET A 25 3.50 -4.55 -1.18
CA MET A 25 3.79 -4.13 -2.55
C MET A 25 3.52 -2.64 -2.79
N GLY A 26 3.35 -1.85 -1.72
CA GLY A 26 3.21 -0.41 -1.80
C GLY A 26 4.44 0.24 -2.45
N ALA A 27 4.19 1.34 -3.17
CA ALA A 27 5.23 2.06 -3.89
C ALA A 27 6.30 2.63 -2.92
N PRO A 28 7.58 2.30 -3.10
CA PRO A 28 8.66 2.84 -2.27
C PRO A 28 9.05 4.26 -2.72
N ALA A 29 9.10 5.23 -1.80
CA ALA A 29 9.62 6.57 -2.11
C ALA A 29 11.13 6.58 -2.40
N GLY A 30 11.84 5.52 -1.99
CA GLY A 30 13.26 5.35 -2.22
C GLY A 30 14.14 6.21 -1.31
N ALA A 31 15.31 6.58 -1.82
CA ALA A 31 16.40 7.20 -1.06
C ALA A 31 16.15 8.69 -0.75
N LYS A 32 15.17 8.96 0.11
CA LYS A 32 14.69 10.30 0.51
C LYS A 32 14.95 10.55 1.98
N VAL A 33 15.22 11.80 2.38
CA VAL A 33 15.22 12.16 3.80
C VAL A 33 13.78 12.26 4.28
N VAL A 34 13.39 11.45 5.27
CA VAL A 34 12.00 11.35 5.75
C VAL A 34 11.92 11.69 7.23
N MET A 35 10.97 12.56 7.60
CA MET A 35 10.56 12.76 8.99
C MET A 35 9.33 11.91 9.29
N GLY A 36 9.47 10.92 10.16
CA GLY A 36 8.34 10.20 10.75
C GLY A 36 7.74 11.00 11.90
N VAL A 37 6.42 11.09 11.91
CA VAL A 37 5.62 11.78 12.92
C VAL A 37 4.66 10.77 13.52
N ASP A 38 4.93 10.36 14.76
CA ASP A 38 4.04 9.49 15.56
C ASP A 38 3.13 10.38 16.43
N PRO A 39 1.83 10.52 16.09
CA PRO A 39 0.90 11.41 16.75
C PRO A 39 0.56 10.96 18.18
N GLY A 40 0.32 11.93 19.06
CA GLY A 40 -0.15 11.66 20.41
C GLY A 40 -0.58 12.91 21.15
N PHE A 41 -1.64 12.78 21.96
CA PHE A 41 -2.13 13.86 22.82
C PHE A 41 -1.22 14.06 24.04
N ARG A 42 -1.41 13.21 25.08
CA ARG A 42 -0.82 13.42 26.40
C ARG A 42 0.69 13.17 26.44
N THR A 43 1.17 12.21 25.66
CA THR A 43 2.60 11.86 25.60
C THR A 43 3.37 12.70 24.56
N GLY A 44 2.70 13.64 23.88
CA GLY A 44 3.26 14.45 22.81
C GLY A 44 3.42 13.69 21.49
N VAL A 45 3.83 14.43 20.47
CA VAL A 45 4.08 13.95 19.09
C VAL A 45 5.57 13.71 18.92
N LYS A 46 5.95 12.54 18.39
CA LYS A 46 7.37 12.15 18.26
C LYS A 46 7.79 12.34 16.83
N LEU A 47 8.84 13.12 16.66
CA LEU A 47 9.47 13.39 15.38
C LEU A 47 10.74 12.55 15.31
N ALA A 48 10.94 11.81 14.23
CA ALA A 48 12.18 11.07 13.97
C ALA A 48 12.60 11.27 12.50
N ILE A 49 13.81 11.77 12.28
CA ILE A 49 14.37 11.97 10.95
C ILE A 49 15.27 10.80 10.58
N ILE A 50 14.99 10.18 9.44
CA ILE A 50 15.87 9.21 8.81
C ILE A 50 16.52 9.81 7.56
N ASP A 51 17.79 9.50 7.34
CA ASP A 51 18.50 9.86 6.11
C ASP A 51 18.09 8.99 4.92
N LYS A 52 18.72 9.24 3.77
CA LYS A 52 18.44 8.54 2.49
C LYS A 52 18.67 7.02 2.52
N ILE A 53 19.35 6.49 3.53
CA ILE A 53 19.59 5.04 3.71
C ILE A 53 18.81 4.48 4.91
N GLY A 54 17.90 5.27 5.49
CA GLY A 54 17.01 4.85 6.57
C GLY A 54 17.66 4.85 7.95
N LYS A 55 18.83 5.49 8.11
CA LYS A 55 19.49 5.65 9.41
C LYS A 55 18.85 6.82 10.15
N LEU A 56 18.51 6.62 11.43
CA LEU A 56 18.05 7.69 12.31
C LEU A 56 19.16 8.73 12.52
N VAL A 57 18.84 9.99 12.26
CA VAL A 57 19.76 11.13 12.41
C VAL A 57 19.41 11.97 13.64
N GLU A 58 18.13 12.28 13.84
CA GLU A 58 17.68 13.14 14.95
C GLU A 58 16.24 12.80 15.35
N ASN A 59 15.88 13.04 16.61
CA ASN A 59 14.52 12.91 17.09
C ASN A 59 14.16 13.96 18.15
N ARG A 60 12.88 14.36 18.19
CA ARG A 60 12.34 15.30 19.19
C ARG A 60 10.93 14.89 19.59
N THR A 61 10.50 15.35 20.76
CA THR A 61 9.09 15.31 21.17
C THR A 61 8.56 16.72 21.25
N ILE A 62 7.44 16.98 20.58
CA ILE A 62 6.75 18.27 20.56
C ILE A 62 5.32 18.09 21.10
N PHE A 63 4.65 19.20 21.46
CA PHE A 63 3.32 19.16 22.06
C PHE A 63 2.34 20.14 21.40
N PRO A 64 2.10 20.03 20.08
CA PRO A 64 1.32 21.01 19.32
C PRO A 64 -0.19 20.95 19.59
N VAL A 65 -0.70 19.82 20.10
CA VAL A 65 -2.13 19.54 20.26
C VAL A 65 -2.51 19.42 21.75
N PRO A 66 -3.81 19.33 22.10
CA PRO A 66 -4.21 19.17 23.50
C PRO A 66 -3.55 17.94 24.15
N PRO A 67 -3.25 17.98 25.46
CA PRO A 67 -3.68 19.00 26.42
C PRO A 67 -2.73 20.20 26.56
N LYS A 68 -1.51 20.14 25.99
CA LYS A 68 -0.51 21.20 26.22
C LYS A 68 -0.65 22.38 25.26
N ASN A 69 -1.01 22.14 23.99
CA ASN A 69 -1.21 23.18 22.98
C ASN A 69 0.00 24.14 22.82
N GLU A 70 1.22 23.63 22.89
CA GLU A 70 2.46 24.40 22.69
C GLU A 70 2.73 24.61 21.18
N VAL A 71 1.78 25.24 20.47
CA VAL A 71 1.77 25.33 18.99
C VAL A 71 3.02 26.02 18.45
N GLU A 72 3.32 27.25 18.89
CA GLU A 72 4.44 28.05 18.35
C GLU A 72 5.81 27.42 18.63
N ALA A 73 6.01 26.90 19.84
CA ALA A 73 7.25 26.21 20.20
C ALA A 73 7.43 24.94 19.36
N SER A 74 6.34 24.17 19.17
CA SER A 74 6.34 22.97 18.33
C SER A 74 6.62 23.30 16.87
N LYS A 75 6.03 24.39 16.34
CA LYS A 75 6.23 24.87 14.96
C LYS A 75 7.68 25.27 14.74
N THR A 76 8.27 26.00 15.69
CA THR A 76 9.69 26.41 15.65
C THR A 76 10.61 25.19 15.56
N ILE A 77 10.40 24.17 16.41
CA ILE A 77 11.20 22.94 16.39
C ILE A 77 11.02 22.18 15.07
N LEU A 78 9.78 22.03 14.60
CA LEU A 78 9.46 21.34 13.34
C LEU A 78 10.19 22.00 12.16
N LEU A 79 10.07 23.31 12.01
CA LEU A 79 10.70 24.07 10.93
C LEU A 79 12.23 24.00 11.00
N ALA A 80 12.81 24.17 12.18
CA ALA A 80 14.26 24.05 12.36
C ALA A 80 14.78 22.67 11.96
N MET A 81 14.05 21.60 12.30
CA MET A 81 14.39 20.24 11.90
C MET A 81 14.25 20.02 10.38
N ILE A 82 13.20 20.54 9.75
CA ILE A 82 13.01 20.44 8.31
C ILE A 82 14.17 21.12 7.56
N GLU A 83 14.52 22.34 7.95
CA GLU A 83 15.58 23.12 7.31
C GLU A 83 16.97 22.51 7.55
N THR A 84 17.28 22.12 8.79
CA THR A 84 18.61 21.58 9.14
C THR A 84 18.92 20.29 8.38
N PHE A 85 17.94 19.40 8.27
CA PHE A 85 18.15 18.07 7.69
C PHE A 85 17.68 17.95 6.24
N GLN A 86 17.15 19.03 5.66
CA GLN A 86 16.64 19.05 4.29
C GLN A 86 15.60 17.94 4.06
N VAL A 87 14.60 17.91 4.94
CA VAL A 87 13.55 16.87 4.91
C VAL A 87 12.76 16.97 3.61
N GLU A 88 12.63 15.85 2.90
CA GLU A 88 11.92 15.78 1.62
C GLU A 88 10.46 15.31 1.81
N ILE A 89 10.21 14.43 2.80
CA ILE A 89 8.89 13.87 3.08
C ILE A 89 8.63 13.88 4.60
N ILE A 90 7.41 14.25 5.00
CA ILE A 90 6.88 14.12 6.35
C ILE A 90 5.80 13.04 6.34
N ALA A 91 6.06 11.95 7.04
CA ALA A 91 5.20 10.79 7.17
C ALA A 91 4.44 10.84 8.50
N VAL A 92 3.16 11.22 8.46
CA VAL A 92 2.30 11.31 9.65
C VAL A 92 1.58 9.99 9.84
N GLY A 93 1.75 9.37 11.00
CA GLY A 93 1.02 8.16 11.33
C GLY A 93 -0.50 8.39 11.41
N ASN A 94 -1.30 7.39 11.07
CA ASN A 94 -2.77 7.45 11.08
C ASN A 94 -3.42 7.02 12.42
N GLY A 95 -2.67 7.10 13.52
CA GLY A 95 -3.07 6.72 14.85
C GLY A 95 -3.88 7.78 15.59
N THR A 96 -3.77 7.75 16.92
CA THR A 96 -4.52 8.67 17.81
C THR A 96 -3.98 10.09 17.70
N ALA A 97 -4.87 11.08 17.54
CA ALA A 97 -4.51 12.49 17.28
C ALA A 97 -3.94 12.77 15.88
N SER A 98 -3.98 11.80 14.96
CA SER A 98 -3.41 11.96 13.62
C SER A 98 -3.97 13.14 12.85
N ARG A 99 -5.28 13.40 12.92
CA ARG A 99 -5.93 14.52 12.21
C ARG A 99 -5.46 15.87 12.72
N GLU A 100 -5.44 16.05 14.04
CA GLU A 100 -5.01 17.30 14.67
C GLU A 100 -3.53 17.57 14.40
N VAL A 101 -2.70 16.52 14.45
CA VAL A 101 -1.26 16.62 14.19
C VAL A 101 -0.97 16.85 12.72
N GLU A 102 -1.67 16.18 11.81
CA GLU A 102 -1.55 16.41 10.37
C GLU A 102 -1.91 17.86 10.02
N SER A 103 -3.04 18.37 10.55
CA SER A 103 -3.43 19.77 10.35
C SER A 103 -2.32 20.72 10.81
N PHE A 104 -1.80 20.50 12.03
CA PHE A 104 -0.69 21.29 12.56
C PHE A 104 0.56 21.24 11.66
N VAL A 105 0.94 20.06 11.16
CA VAL A 105 2.10 19.91 10.27
C VAL A 105 1.88 20.68 8.96
N ARG A 106 0.73 20.49 8.31
CA ARG A 106 0.38 21.17 7.05
C ARG A 106 0.34 22.70 7.23
N ASP A 107 -0.30 23.18 8.29
CA ASP A 107 -0.34 24.61 8.63
C ASP A 107 1.04 25.19 8.96
N SER A 108 1.95 24.37 9.47
CA SER A 108 3.30 24.81 9.81
C SER A 108 4.19 24.98 8.57
N ILE A 109 4.00 24.14 7.54
CA ILE A 109 4.88 24.11 6.36
C ILE A 109 4.34 24.88 5.15
N LYS A 110 3.08 25.31 5.14
CA LYS A 110 2.42 25.94 3.97
C LYS A 110 3.11 27.20 3.44
N ASP A 111 3.78 27.95 4.31
CA ASP A 111 4.46 29.21 3.95
C ASP A 111 5.93 29.00 3.53
N LEU A 112 6.42 27.75 3.49
CA LEU A 112 7.76 27.45 3.01
C LEU A 112 7.81 27.57 1.47
N GLU A 113 8.91 28.11 0.94
CA GLU A 113 9.10 28.20 -0.52
C GLU A 113 9.10 26.81 -1.19
N LYS A 114 9.63 25.81 -0.47
CA LYS A 114 9.70 24.41 -0.91
C LYS A 114 9.25 23.51 0.25
N PRO A 115 7.94 23.35 0.48
CA PRO A 115 7.45 22.53 1.57
C PRO A 115 7.77 21.05 1.30
N PRO A 116 8.21 20.28 2.32
CA PRO A 116 8.30 18.83 2.20
C PRO A 116 6.93 18.23 1.88
N LEU A 117 6.92 17.10 1.18
CA LEU A 117 5.68 16.36 0.95
C LEU A 117 5.12 15.84 2.28
N CYS A 118 3.91 16.24 2.66
CA CYS A 118 3.23 15.71 3.85
C CYS A 118 2.21 14.63 3.46
N MET A 119 2.36 13.43 4.00
CA MET A 119 1.46 12.31 3.73
C MET A 119 1.14 11.51 4.99
N VAL A 120 -0.06 10.91 5.00
CA VAL A 120 -0.51 10.02 6.07
C VAL A 120 -0.10 8.57 5.76
N VAL A 121 0.40 7.87 6.77
CA VAL A 121 0.93 6.51 6.66
C VAL A 121 0.28 5.62 7.71
N SER A 122 0.04 4.36 7.36
CA SER A 122 -0.46 3.38 8.32
C SER A 122 0.53 3.18 9.48
N GLU A 123 0.06 3.28 10.71
CA GLU A 123 0.79 2.90 11.92
C GLU A 123 0.59 1.43 12.31
N ALA A 124 -0.16 0.67 11.51
CA ALA A 124 -0.51 -0.69 11.86
C ALA A 124 0.76 -1.55 12.10
N GLY A 125 0.85 -2.18 13.26
CA GLY A 125 2.02 -2.93 13.70
C GLY A 125 3.23 -2.11 14.17
N ALA A 126 3.24 -0.77 14.08
CA ALA A 126 4.38 0.06 14.52
C ALA A 126 4.65 -0.07 16.03
N SER A 127 3.57 -0.13 16.83
CA SER A 127 3.66 -0.41 18.27
C SER A 127 4.25 -1.79 18.55
N VAL A 128 3.85 -2.82 17.78
CA VAL A 128 4.39 -4.19 17.90
C VAL A 128 5.88 -4.23 17.53
N TYR A 129 6.27 -3.55 16.46
CA TYR A 129 7.69 -3.38 16.12
C TYR A 129 8.45 -2.69 17.24
N SER A 130 7.98 -1.54 17.74
CA SER A 130 8.71 -0.71 18.71
C SER A 130 9.01 -1.42 20.04
N ALA A 131 8.11 -2.32 20.45
CA ALA A 131 8.24 -3.18 21.63
C ALA A 131 9.05 -4.46 21.37
N SER A 132 9.38 -4.78 20.12
CA SER A 132 10.01 -6.03 19.75
C SER A 132 11.49 -6.11 20.18
N PRO A 133 12.02 -7.32 20.42
CA PRO A 133 13.46 -7.51 20.65
C PRO A 133 14.32 -6.99 19.49
N LEU A 134 13.81 -7.04 18.26
CA LEU A 134 14.50 -6.52 17.09
C LEU A 134 14.67 -5.00 17.18
N ALA A 135 13.60 -4.26 17.49
CA ALA A 135 13.68 -2.80 17.62
C ALA A 135 14.55 -2.39 18.83
N VAL A 136 14.53 -3.16 19.92
CA VAL A 136 15.47 -2.96 21.04
C VAL A 136 16.92 -3.17 20.60
N LYS A 137 17.20 -4.17 19.76
CA LYS A 137 18.54 -4.41 19.19
C LYS A 137 18.97 -3.28 18.24
N GLU A 138 18.07 -2.80 17.38
CA GLU A 138 18.34 -1.69 16.47
C GLU A 138 18.54 -0.36 17.21
N PHE A 139 17.75 -0.11 18.26
CA PHE A 139 17.72 1.16 18.99
C PHE A 139 17.69 0.98 20.52
N PRO A 140 18.78 0.50 21.14
CA PRO A 140 18.79 0.13 22.56
C PRO A 140 18.51 1.29 23.52
N LYS A 141 18.91 2.50 23.12
CA LYS A 141 18.85 3.72 23.95
C LYS A 141 17.62 4.58 23.71
N LEU A 142 16.81 4.26 22.69
CA LEU A 142 15.64 5.07 22.34
C LEU A 142 14.42 4.61 23.11
N ASP A 143 13.56 5.58 23.43
CA ASP A 143 12.22 5.33 23.93
C ASP A 143 11.37 4.56 22.90
N ILE A 144 10.41 3.78 23.39
CA ILE A 144 9.52 2.97 22.55
C ILE A 144 8.76 3.82 21.52
N THR A 145 8.31 5.01 21.88
CA THR A 145 7.53 5.88 20.98
C THR A 145 8.40 6.49 19.88
N VAL A 146 9.69 6.74 20.14
CA VAL A 146 10.62 7.19 19.10
C VAL A 146 10.88 6.09 18.08
N ARG A 147 10.99 4.82 18.51
CA ARG A 147 11.14 3.68 17.60
C ARG A 147 9.95 3.53 16.66
N SER A 148 8.74 3.81 17.15
CA SER A 148 7.52 3.82 16.35
C SER A 148 7.59 4.89 15.25
N ALA A 149 7.97 6.14 15.60
CA ALA A 149 8.19 7.21 14.62
C ALA A 149 9.25 6.85 13.55
N VAL A 150 10.33 6.15 13.93
CA VAL A 150 11.33 5.64 12.97
C VAL A 150 10.70 4.64 12.00
N SER A 151 9.86 3.73 12.49
CA SER A 151 9.17 2.76 11.63
C SER A 151 8.22 3.45 10.66
N ILE A 152 7.46 4.45 11.10
CA ILE A 152 6.59 5.27 10.23
C ILE A 152 7.39 5.90 9.09
N ALA A 153 8.56 6.49 9.39
CA ALA A 153 9.42 7.09 8.37
C ALA A 153 9.94 6.05 7.37
N ARG A 154 10.42 4.89 7.85
CA ARG A 154 11.02 3.84 7.01
C ARG A 154 10.01 3.17 6.08
N ARG A 155 8.74 3.07 6.51
CA ARG A 155 7.65 2.55 5.67
C ARG A 155 7.47 3.35 4.38
N VAL A 156 7.75 4.66 4.40
CA VAL A 156 7.66 5.49 3.20
C VAL A 156 8.82 5.22 2.25
N GLN A 157 10.04 5.07 2.77
CA GLN A 157 11.20 4.75 1.94
C GLN A 157 11.03 3.40 1.24
N ASP A 158 10.65 2.36 2.00
CA ASP A 158 10.36 1.05 1.47
C ASP A 158 9.39 0.28 2.40
N PRO A 159 8.10 0.15 2.01
CA PRO A 159 7.11 -0.58 2.80
C PRO A 159 7.53 -2.03 3.04
N LEU A 160 8.00 -2.73 2.00
CA LEU A 160 8.35 -4.14 2.08
C LEU A 160 9.47 -4.35 3.11
N ALA A 161 10.55 -3.58 3.00
CA ALA A 161 11.72 -3.72 3.85
C ALA A 161 11.45 -3.43 5.34
N GLU A 162 10.43 -2.62 5.64
CA GLU A 162 10.06 -2.28 7.01
C GLU A 162 8.98 -3.22 7.58
N PHE A 163 7.94 -3.59 6.81
CA PHE A 163 6.87 -4.47 7.28
C PHE A 163 7.34 -5.91 7.54
N VAL A 164 8.36 -6.41 6.84
CA VAL A 164 8.96 -7.74 7.11
C VAL A 164 9.58 -7.88 8.50
N LYS A 165 9.82 -6.77 9.21
CA LYS A 165 10.35 -6.76 10.58
C LYS A 165 9.29 -7.10 11.63
N ILE A 166 8.02 -7.15 11.23
CA ILE A 166 6.86 -7.33 12.11
C ILE A 166 6.30 -8.74 11.90
N ASP A 167 5.80 -9.38 12.95
CA ASP A 167 5.03 -10.62 12.79
C ASP A 167 3.83 -10.32 11.86
N PRO A 168 3.68 -11.00 10.71
CA PRO A 168 2.67 -10.64 9.71
C PRO A 168 1.24 -10.63 10.26
N LYS A 169 0.92 -11.48 11.25
CA LYS A 169 -0.41 -11.48 11.90
C LYS A 169 -0.68 -10.23 12.74
N SER A 170 0.35 -9.46 13.06
CA SER A 170 0.29 -8.24 13.87
C SER A 170 0.18 -6.96 13.03
N ILE A 171 0.26 -7.05 11.69
CA ILE A 171 0.14 -5.90 10.78
C ILE A 171 -1.31 -5.40 10.66
N GLY A 172 -2.31 -6.16 11.15
CA GLY A 172 -3.70 -5.71 11.15
C GLY A 172 -4.31 -5.72 9.76
N VAL A 173 -4.52 -6.91 9.21
CA VAL A 173 -4.83 -7.12 7.78
C VAL A 173 -6.32 -7.32 7.50
N GLY A 174 -7.16 -7.29 8.53
CA GLY A 174 -8.61 -7.29 8.38
C GLY A 174 -9.37 -7.41 9.70
N GLN A 175 -10.68 -7.22 9.61
CA GLN A 175 -11.60 -7.38 10.74
C GLN A 175 -11.65 -8.84 11.19
N TYR A 176 -11.84 -9.07 12.49
CA TYR A 176 -11.96 -10.41 13.09
C TYR A 176 -10.76 -11.34 12.84
N GLN A 177 -9.58 -10.79 12.48
CA GLN A 177 -8.36 -11.58 12.30
C GLN A 177 -7.94 -12.34 13.56
N HIS A 178 -8.43 -11.94 14.73
CA HIS A 178 -8.17 -12.60 16.01
C HIS A 178 -9.12 -13.78 16.29
N ASP A 179 -10.22 -13.89 15.55
CA ASP A 179 -11.26 -14.90 15.75
C ASP A 179 -11.08 -16.16 14.89
N VAL A 180 -10.12 -16.13 13.96
CA VAL A 180 -9.72 -17.27 13.11
C VAL A 180 -8.59 -18.09 13.74
N ASN A 181 -8.29 -19.25 13.18
CA ASN A 181 -7.15 -20.06 13.62
C ASN A 181 -5.82 -19.31 13.42
N GLN A 182 -5.18 -18.93 14.53
CA GLN A 182 -3.98 -18.08 14.52
C GLN A 182 -2.74 -18.78 13.94
N THR A 183 -2.65 -20.10 14.03
CA THR A 183 -1.54 -20.87 13.46
C THR A 183 -1.63 -20.89 11.94
N GLU A 184 -2.81 -21.18 11.41
CA GLU A 184 -3.06 -21.16 9.96
C GLU A 184 -2.97 -19.74 9.39
N LEU A 185 -3.49 -18.74 10.09
CA LEU A 185 -3.35 -17.34 9.70
C LEU A 185 -1.88 -16.96 9.56
N LYS A 186 -1.07 -17.22 10.59
CA LYS A 186 0.36 -16.90 10.58
C LYS A 186 1.05 -17.55 9.37
N ARG A 187 0.85 -18.86 9.18
CA ARG A 187 1.42 -19.61 8.07
C ARG A 187 1.02 -19.00 6.71
N LYS A 188 -0.25 -18.61 6.55
CA LYS A 188 -0.75 -18.01 5.31
C LYS A 188 -0.18 -16.63 5.04
N LEU A 189 -0.04 -15.80 6.07
CA LEU A 189 0.55 -14.47 5.92
C LEU A 189 2.06 -14.54 5.68
N GLU A 190 2.78 -15.45 6.33
CA GLU A 190 4.21 -15.71 6.04
C GLU A 190 4.44 -16.12 4.57
N GLN A 191 3.56 -16.96 4.01
CA GLN A 191 3.61 -17.32 2.57
C GLN A 191 3.43 -16.11 1.66
N VAL A 192 2.56 -15.15 2.04
CA VAL A 192 2.38 -13.90 1.27
C VAL A 192 3.63 -13.04 1.36
N VAL A 193 4.24 -12.92 2.54
CA VAL A 193 5.49 -12.16 2.70
C VAL A 193 6.61 -12.77 1.86
N GLU A 194 6.80 -14.08 1.92
CA GLU A 194 7.78 -14.80 1.11
C GLU A 194 7.53 -14.54 -0.38
N SER A 195 6.28 -14.67 -0.86
CA SER A 195 5.94 -14.37 -2.25
C SER A 195 6.31 -12.92 -2.65
N CYS A 196 5.94 -11.93 -1.84
CA CYS A 196 6.24 -10.52 -2.13
C CYS A 196 7.75 -10.24 -2.16
N VAL A 197 8.51 -10.76 -1.19
CA VAL A 197 9.97 -10.57 -1.11
C VAL A 197 10.67 -11.16 -2.33
N ASN A 198 10.29 -12.37 -2.73
CA ASN A 198 10.90 -13.04 -3.88
C ASN A 198 10.44 -12.42 -5.21
N GLN A 199 9.21 -11.91 -5.30
CA GLN A 199 8.73 -11.18 -6.48
C GLN A 199 9.50 -9.86 -6.67
N VAL A 200 9.75 -9.12 -5.58
CA VAL A 200 10.52 -7.87 -5.64
C VAL A 200 12.00 -8.15 -5.85
N GLY A 201 12.56 -9.21 -5.25
CA GLY A 201 13.99 -9.50 -5.21
C GLY A 201 14.75 -8.60 -4.23
N VAL A 202 15.93 -9.04 -3.81
CA VAL A 202 16.64 -8.44 -2.66
C VAL A 202 18.10 -8.18 -3.01
N ASP A 203 18.58 -6.96 -2.81
CA ASP A 203 20.02 -6.68 -2.89
C ASP A 203 20.72 -7.21 -1.62
N VAL A 204 21.55 -8.24 -1.81
CA VAL A 204 22.22 -8.94 -0.72
C VAL A 204 23.19 -8.06 0.06
N ASN A 205 23.68 -6.97 -0.55
CA ASN A 205 24.64 -6.06 0.09
C ASN A 205 24.00 -5.02 1.00
N THR A 206 22.71 -4.74 0.83
CA THR A 206 22.01 -3.69 1.58
C THR A 206 20.88 -4.23 2.45
N ALA A 207 20.28 -5.37 2.08
CA ALA A 207 19.14 -5.94 2.78
C ALA A 207 19.39 -6.25 4.26
N SER A 208 18.33 -6.13 5.07
CA SER A 208 18.36 -6.49 6.48
C SER A 208 18.32 -8.01 6.69
N GLU A 209 18.73 -8.46 7.88
CA GLU A 209 18.58 -9.87 8.30
C GLU A 209 17.11 -10.33 8.19
N SER A 210 16.16 -9.47 8.55
CA SER A 210 14.72 -9.77 8.47
C SER A 210 14.25 -9.97 7.03
N LEU A 211 14.67 -9.11 6.09
CA LEU A 211 14.29 -9.21 4.68
C LEU A 211 14.89 -10.46 4.03
N LEU A 212 16.19 -10.72 4.28
CA LEU A 212 16.87 -11.91 3.78
C LEU A 212 16.23 -13.21 4.28
N GLY A 213 15.69 -13.22 5.50
CA GLY A 213 15.02 -14.39 6.07
C GLY A 213 13.72 -14.82 5.37
N TYR A 214 13.23 -14.03 4.42
CA TYR A 214 12.08 -14.37 3.56
C TYR A 214 12.46 -14.69 2.11
N VAL A 215 13.76 -14.68 1.77
CA VAL A 215 14.23 -15.11 0.46
C VAL A 215 14.15 -16.63 0.36
N SER A 216 13.67 -17.14 -0.77
CA SER A 216 13.60 -18.58 -1.06
C SER A 216 14.95 -19.25 -0.79
N GLY A 217 14.94 -20.38 -0.08
CA GLY A 217 16.18 -21.09 0.29
C GLY A 217 17.00 -20.44 1.42
N VAL A 218 16.61 -19.26 1.94
CA VAL A 218 17.30 -18.56 3.02
C VAL A 218 16.49 -18.64 4.31
N ASN A 219 17.04 -19.35 5.31
CA ASN A 219 16.47 -19.38 6.65
C ASN A 219 17.09 -18.28 7.53
N LYS A 220 16.58 -18.12 8.77
CA LYS A 220 17.06 -17.10 9.73
C LYS A 220 18.56 -17.19 10.01
N THR A 221 19.10 -18.40 10.14
CA THR A 221 20.53 -18.61 10.40
C THR A 221 21.37 -18.17 9.20
N LEU A 222 20.95 -18.53 7.99
CA LEU A 222 21.65 -18.15 6.76
C LEU A 222 21.56 -16.64 6.50
N ALA A 223 20.40 -16.02 6.76
CA ALA A 223 20.22 -14.57 6.67
C ALA A 223 21.18 -13.82 7.60
N LYS A 224 21.33 -14.29 8.85
CA LYS A 224 22.32 -13.77 9.80
C LYS A 224 23.74 -13.95 9.29
N ASN A 225 24.09 -15.15 8.82
CA ASN A 225 25.44 -15.45 8.30
C ASN A 225 25.78 -14.57 7.09
N LEU A 226 24.83 -14.28 6.20
CA LEU A 226 25.02 -13.38 5.05
C LEU A 226 25.39 -11.96 5.49
N VAL A 227 24.66 -11.41 6.47
CA VAL A 227 24.92 -10.08 7.01
C VAL A 227 26.25 -10.04 7.77
N GLU A 228 26.55 -11.04 8.59
CA GLU A 228 27.83 -11.14 9.31
C GLU A 228 29.01 -11.28 8.34
N TYR A 229 28.86 -12.10 7.29
CA TYR A 229 29.88 -12.28 6.27
C TYR A 229 30.19 -10.97 5.57
N ARG A 230 29.18 -10.23 5.08
CA ARG A 230 29.43 -8.95 4.39
C ARG A 230 30.01 -7.88 5.31
N ASN A 231 29.65 -7.89 6.59
CA ASN A 231 30.22 -6.95 7.57
C ASN A 231 31.70 -7.25 7.84
N GLN A 232 32.13 -8.51 7.77
CA GLN A 232 33.52 -8.93 8.03
C GLN A 232 34.40 -8.91 6.78
N LYS A 233 33.85 -9.28 5.62
CA LYS A 233 34.60 -9.50 4.37
C LYS A 233 34.37 -8.39 3.34
N GLY A 234 33.44 -7.48 3.59
CA GLY A 234 33.00 -6.46 2.63
C GLY A 234 31.84 -6.95 1.76
N ALA A 235 31.40 -6.07 0.85
CA ALA A 235 30.29 -6.37 -0.05
C ALA A 235 30.59 -7.57 -0.96
N PHE A 236 29.55 -8.35 -1.26
CA PHE A 236 29.58 -9.38 -2.29
C PHE A 236 29.76 -8.73 -3.67
N VAL A 237 30.69 -9.26 -4.46
CA VAL A 237 31.01 -8.78 -5.80
C VAL A 237 30.33 -9.60 -6.90
N SER A 238 29.77 -10.77 -6.57
CA SER A 238 29.07 -11.64 -7.51
C SER A 238 28.15 -12.61 -6.77
N ARG A 239 27.17 -13.21 -7.46
CA ARG A 239 26.38 -14.31 -6.87
C ARG A 239 27.23 -15.51 -6.53
N SER A 240 28.21 -15.86 -7.37
CA SER A 240 29.12 -16.98 -7.12
C SER A 240 29.90 -16.85 -5.79
N SER A 241 30.10 -15.62 -5.30
CA SER A 241 30.73 -15.39 -4.00
C SER A 241 29.86 -15.79 -2.80
N LEU A 242 28.54 -15.94 -2.97
CA LEU A 242 27.61 -16.30 -1.90
C LEU A 242 27.85 -17.70 -1.34
N VAL A 243 28.33 -18.64 -2.17
CA VAL A 243 28.66 -20.02 -1.75
C VAL A 243 29.79 -20.06 -0.70
N LYS A 244 30.55 -18.98 -0.56
CA LYS A 244 31.60 -18.84 0.48
C LYS A 244 31.03 -18.58 1.88
N VAL A 245 29.73 -18.27 1.99
CA VAL A 245 29.05 -18.00 3.25
C VAL A 245 28.82 -19.30 4.01
N PRO A 246 29.11 -19.37 5.32
CA PRO A 246 28.86 -20.56 6.12
C PRO A 246 27.41 -21.03 6.00
N GLN A 247 27.23 -22.33 5.73
CA GLN A 247 25.94 -23.01 5.58
C GLN A 247 25.15 -22.62 4.31
N PHE A 248 25.76 -21.85 3.38
CA PHE A 248 25.17 -21.59 2.07
C PHE A 248 25.53 -22.71 1.07
N GLY A 249 24.91 -23.87 1.24
CA GLY A 249 25.17 -25.03 0.39
C GLY A 249 24.59 -24.91 -1.03
N PRO A 250 24.96 -25.81 -1.96
CA PRO A 250 24.53 -25.76 -3.37
C PRO A 250 23.01 -25.70 -3.56
N LYS A 251 22.24 -26.47 -2.77
CA LYS A 251 20.78 -26.46 -2.87
C LYS A 251 20.17 -25.14 -2.39
N ALA A 252 20.69 -24.57 -1.30
CA ALA A 252 20.24 -23.27 -0.84
C ALA A 252 20.58 -22.20 -1.90
N PHE A 253 21.76 -22.29 -2.51
CA PHE A 253 22.18 -21.37 -3.58
C PHE A 253 21.25 -21.45 -4.79
N GLU A 254 20.95 -22.66 -5.27
CA GLU A 254 19.99 -22.90 -6.37
C GLU A 254 18.60 -22.32 -6.07
N GLN A 255 18.13 -22.38 -4.82
CA GLN A 255 16.81 -21.83 -4.46
C GLN A 255 16.82 -20.30 -4.29
N ALA A 256 17.95 -19.71 -3.92
CA ALA A 256 18.05 -18.30 -3.53
C ALA A 256 18.61 -17.39 -4.62
N ALA A 257 19.50 -17.90 -5.48
CA ALA A 257 20.37 -17.07 -6.31
C ALA A 257 19.58 -16.16 -7.28
N GLY A 258 18.47 -16.63 -7.84
CA GLY A 258 17.63 -15.82 -8.73
C GLY A 258 16.96 -14.62 -8.05
N PHE A 259 16.80 -14.67 -6.73
CA PHE A 259 16.14 -13.63 -5.92
C PHE A 259 17.12 -12.69 -5.23
N LEU A 260 18.38 -13.09 -5.10
CA LEU A 260 19.47 -12.27 -4.53
C LEU A 260 20.17 -11.51 -5.65
N ARG A 261 20.20 -10.18 -5.58
CA ARG A 261 20.86 -9.32 -6.56
C ARG A 261 22.17 -8.75 -6.02
N VAL A 262 23.12 -8.51 -6.93
CA VAL A 262 24.39 -7.85 -6.63
C VAL A 262 24.57 -6.68 -7.58
N GLN A 263 24.16 -5.47 -7.15
CA GLN A 263 24.06 -4.28 -8.01
C GLN A 263 25.39 -3.82 -8.64
N LYS A 264 26.52 -4.12 -8.00
CA LYS A 264 27.87 -3.72 -8.45
C LYS A 264 28.71 -4.94 -8.87
N SER A 265 28.09 -5.92 -9.52
CA SER A 265 28.78 -7.09 -10.04
C SER A 265 29.46 -6.81 -11.39
N GLU A 266 30.57 -7.49 -11.64
CA GLU A 266 31.20 -7.52 -12.98
C GLU A 266 30.34 -8.29 -13.98
N ASN A 267 29.58 -9.29 -13.51
CA ASN A 267 28.62 -9.98 -14.35
C ASN A 267 27.29 -9.22 -14.33
N PRO A 268 26.85 -8.64 -15.46
CA PRO A 268 25.62 -7.86 -15.52
C PRO A 268 24.38 -8.69 -15.13
N LEU A 269 24.39 -10.01 -15.36
CA LEU A 269 23.26 -10.89 -15.01
C LEU A 269 23.05 -11.07 -13.51
N ASP A 270 24.00 -10.68 -12.66
CA ASP A 270 23.82 -10.72 -11.20
C ASP A 270 22.90 -9.59 -10.69
N THR A 271 22.62 -8.58 -11.51
CA THR A 271 21.63 -7.54 -11.18
C THR A 271 20.21 -7.98 -11.52
N SER A 272 20.04 -8.92 -12.45
CA SER A 272 18.76 -9.33 -13.00
C SER A 272 18.15 -10.53 -12.29
N ALA A 273 16.91 -10.90 -12.60
CA ALA A 273 16.25 -12.12 -12.11
C ALA A 273 16.70 -13.41 -12.84
N VAL A 274 17.58 -13.31 -13.83
CA VAL A 274 18.10 -14.49 -14.57
C VAL A 274 18.87 -15.37 -13.59
N HIS A 275 18.48 -16.65 -13.50
CA HIS A 275 19.15 -17.61 -12.61
C HIS A 275 20.55 -17.96 -13.13
N PRO A 276 21.58 -18.10 -12.26
CA PRO A 276 22.94 -18.47 -12.67
C PRO A 276 23.05 -19.75 -13.50
N GLU A 277 22.11 -20.69 -13.37
CA GLU A 277 22.07 -21.91 -14.19
C GLU A 277 21.91 -21.61 -15.70
N ARG A 278 21.40 -20.42 -16.05
CA ARG A 278 21.14 -20.00 -17.44
C ARG A 278 22.17 -19.00 -17.97
N TYR A 279 23.27 -18.74 -17.25
CA TYR A 279 24.25 -17.74 -17.68
C TYR A 279 24.96 -18.10 -18.98
N GLU A 280 25.37 -19.36 -19.15
CA GLU A 280 25.99 -19.80 -20.41
C GLU A 280 25.01 -19.76 -21.57
N LEU A 281 23.74 -20.12 -21.34
CA LEU A 281 22.69 -20.02 -22.35
C LEU A 281 22.47 -18.58 -22.81
N VAL A 282 22.36 -17.64 -21.87
CA VAL A 282 22.23 -16.21 -22.20
C VAL A 282 23.44 -15.70 -22.97
N LYS A 283 24.65 -16.10 -22.58
CA LYS A 283 25.88 -15.73 -23.29
C LYS A 283 25.88 -16.24 -24.73
N GLN A 284 25.40 -17.46 -24.97
CA GLN A 284 25.22 -18.01 -26.32
C GLN A 284 24.19 -17.20 -27.12
N MET A 285 23.01 -16.94 -26.54
CA MET A 285 21.95 -16.13 -27.17
C MET A 285 22.46 -14.74 -27.59
N CYS A 286 23.23 -14.07 -26.73
CA CYS A 286 23.84 -12.77 -27.05
C CYS A 286 24.88 -12.89 -28.17
N SER A 287 25.75 -13.91 -28.11
CA SER A 287 26.79 -14.14 -29.13
C SER A 287 26.20 -14.36 -30.52
N ASP A 288 25.09 -15.07 -30.64
CA ASP A 288 24.45 -15.40 -31.92
C ASP A 288 23.89 -14.16 -32.65
N VAL A 289 23.60 -13.07 -31.92
CA VAL A 289 23.19 -11.77 -32.48
C VAL A 289 24.32 -10.73 -32.48
N GLY A 290 25.55 -11.15 -32.16
CA GLY A 290 26.72 -10.27 -32.10
C GLY A 290 26.65 -9.22 -30.98
N LEU A 291 26.09 -9.60 -29.83
CA LEU A 291 25.96 -8.76 -28.64
C LEU A 291 26.90 -9.28 -27.54
N GLU A 292 27.73 -8.40 -26.98
CA GLU A 292 28.52 -8.75 -25.79
C GLU A 292 27.63 -8.71 -24.54
N LEU A 293 27.85 -9.64 -23.60
CA LEU A 293 27.01 -9.78 -22.40
C LEU A 293 26.95 -8.49 -21.56
N LYS A 294 28.07 -7.76 -21.47
CA LYS A 294 28.17 -6.47 -20.75
C LYS A 294 27.22 -5.39 -21.30
N ASP A 295 26.91 -5.48 -22.60
CA ASP A 295 26.07 -4.54 -23.33
C ASP A 295 24.66 -5.12 -23.59
N ALA A 296 24.38 -6.33 -23.07
CA ALA A 296 23.13 -7.01 -23.33
C ALA A 296 21.95 -6.34 -22.61
N ILE A 297 22.17 -5.93 -21.37
CA ILE A 297 21.13 -5.36 -20.51
C ILE A 297 20.62 -4.03 -21.08
N GLY A 298 19.32 -3.96 -21.35
CA GLY A 298 18.64 -2.79 -21.90
C GLY A 298 18.73 -2.64 -23.42
N ASN A 299 19.45 -3.52 -24.13
CA ASN A 299 19.62 -3.45 -25.59
C ASN A 299 18.46 -4.09 -26.35
N LYS A 300 17.30 -3.44 -26.32
CA LYS A 300 16.05 -3.95 -26.91
C LYS A 300 16.19 -4.31 -28.38
N ASP A 301 16.93 -3.52 -29.16
CA ASP A 301 17.06 -3.72 -30.60
C ASP A 301 17.75 -5.05 -30.94
N LYS A 302 18.74 -5.46 -30.15
CA LYS A 302 19.42 -6.74 -30.32
C LYS A 302 18.69 -7.90 -29.65
N ILE A 303 18.09 -7.67 -28.47
CA ILE A 303 17.35 -8.71 -27.74
C ILE A 303 16.15 -9.20 -28.55
N THR A 304 15.41 -8.28 -29.20
CA THR A 304 14.24 -8.62 -30.03
C THR A 304 14.59 -9.42 -31.29
N GLN A 305 15.86 -9.47 -31.69
CA GLN A 305 16.34 -10.31 -32.81
C GLN A 305 16.57 -11.77 -32.39
N ILE A 306 16.62 -12.05 -31.09
CA ILE A 306 16.82 -13.41 -30.57
C ILE A 306 15.51 -14.17 -30.70
N ASP A 307 15.52 -15.24 -31.49
CA ASP A 307 14.39 -16.16 -31.60
C ASP A 307 14.48 -17.21 -30.48
N PRO A 308 13.61 -17.15 -29.46
CA PRO A 308 13.67 -18.08 -28.34
C PRO A 308 13.39 -19.53 -28.76
N GLN A 309 12.72 -19.79 -29.89
CA GLN A 309 12.45 -21.18 -30.29
C GLN A 309 13.73 -21.97 -30.58
N LYS A 310 14.82 -21.29 -30.96
CA LYS A 310 16.11 -21.92 -31.26
C LYS A 310 16.82 -22.49 -30.03
N TYR A 311 16.42 -22.07 -28.84
CA TYR A 311 17.08 -22.38 -27.57
C TYR A 311 16.22 -23.24 -26.64
N VAL A 312 15.13 -23.81 -27.17
CA VAL A 312 14.28 -24.73 -26.41
C VAL A 312 15.00 -26.08 -26.29
N GLU A 313 15.21 -26.54 -25.06
CA GLU A 313 15.80 -27.84 -24.75
C GLU A 313 14.91 -28.60 -23.75
N GLU A 314 15.34 -29.80 -23.34
CA GLU A 314 14.57 -30.65 -22.41
C GLU A 314 14.39 -30.00 -21.03
N ASP A 315 15.38 -29.22 -20.60
CA ASP A 315 15.43 -28.59 -19.28
C ASP A 315 15.10 -27.08 -19.31
N VAL A 316 14.85 -26.50 -20.49
CA VAL A 316 14.47 -25.08 -20.65
C VAL A 316 13.37 -24.91 -21.71
N GLY A 317 12.19 -24.50 -21.24
CA GLY A 317 11.04 -24.26 -22.10
C GLY A 317 10.92 -22.81 -22.58
N LEU A 318 10.03 -22.60 -23.56
CA LEU A 318 9.71 -21.28 -24.11
C LEU A 318 9.33 -20.22 -23.06
N PRO A 319 8.54 -20.51 -22.00
CA PRO A 319 8.22 -19.51 -20.98
C PRO A 319 9.47 -18.96 -20.28
N THR A 320 10.41 -19.83 -19.90
CA THR A 320 11.67 -19.43 -19.26
C THR A 320 12.50 -18.54 -20.18
N LEU A 321 12.57 -18.87 -21.47
CA LEU A 321 13.30 -18.06 -22.44
C LEU A 321 12.65 -16.68 -22.63
N GLN A 322 11.32 -16.61 -22.63
CA GLN A 322 10.58 -15.35 -22.68
C GLN A 322 10.85 -14.50 -21.44
N ASP A 323 10.86 -15.11 -20.25
CA ASP A 323 11.19 -14.43 -19.00
C ASP A 323 12.62 -13.89 -19.01
N ILE A 324 13.58 -14.69 -19.48
CA ILE A 324 14.98 -14.28 -19.65
C ILE A 324 15.08 -13.07 -20.58
N LEU A 325 14.45 -13.12 -21.76
CA LEU A 325 14.49 -12.01 -22.72
C LEU A 325 13.84 -10.73 -22.15
N SER A 326 12.68 -10.86 -21.50
CA SER A 326 12.02 -9.73 -20.84
C SER A 326 12.90 -9.12 -19.75
N GLU A 327 13.60 -9.96 -18.98
CA GLU A 327 14.51 -9.52 -17.93
C GLU A 327 15.77 -8.84 -18.50
N LEU A 328 16.29 -9.29 -19.64
CA LEU A 328 17.40 -8.62 -20.33
C LEU A 328 16.98 -7.25 -20.88
N GLU A 329 15.75 -7.10 -21.37
CA GLU A 329 15.24 -5.83 -21.89
C GLU A 329 15.08 -4.77 -20.79
N LYS A 330 14.66 -5.20 -19.60
CA LYS A 330 14.39 -4.34 -18.44
C LYS A 330 14.86 -5.05 -17.15
N PRO A 331 16.15 -4.96 -16.83
CA PRO A 331 16.72 -5.67 -15.69
C PRO A 331 16.11 -5.19 -14.38
N SER A 332 15.99 -6.10 -13.42
CA SER A 332 15.66 -5.77 -12.03
C SER A 332 14.36 -4.98 -11.88
N ARG A 333 13.40 -5.19 -12.81
CA ARG A 333 12.15 -4.45 -12.80
C ARG A 333 11.46 -4.66 -11.45
N ASP A 334 11.37 -3.59 -10.66
CA ASP A 334 10.57 -3.63 -9.46
C ASP A 334 9.11 -3.84 -9.88
N PRO A 335 8.44 -4.92 -9.42
CA PRO A 335 7.04 -5.17 -9.76
C PRO A 335 6.08 -4.18 -9.09
N ARG A 336 6.55 -3.38 -8.12
CA ARG A 336 5.77 -2.36 -7.43
C ARG A 336 5.55 -1.15 -8.34
N SER A 337 4.46 -0.43 -8.09
CA SER A 337 4.20 0.83 -8.79
C SER A 337 5.26 1.88 -8.43
N GLU A 338 5.54 2.78 -9.36
CA GLU A 338 6.37 3.96 -9.07
C GLU A 338 5.71 4.81 -7.98
N PHE A 339 6.54 5.39 -7.11
CA PHE A 339 6.04 6.29 -6.08
C PHE A 339 5.55 7.58 -6.72
N SER A 340 4.25 7.80 -6.59
CA SER A 340 3.58 9.02 -6.99
C SER A 340 2.85 9.56 -5.76
N TYR A 341 2.68 10.87 -5.69
CA TYR A 341 1.87 11.56 -4.70
C TYR A 341 1.04 12.63 -5.40
N ALA A 342 -0.16 12.90 -4.88
CA ALA A 342 -0.99 13.94 -5.43
C ALA A 342 -0.28 15.30 -5.28
N GLN A 343 0.06 15.94 -6.40
CA GLN A 343 0.48 17.33 -6.38
C GLN A 343 -0.76 18.20 -6.21
N PHE A 344 -1.06 18.57 -4.96
CA PHE A 344 -2.14 19.51 -4.68
C PHE A 344 -1.80 20.88 -5.26
N ASP A 345 -2.79 21.52 -5.91
CA ASP A 345 -2.62 22.87 -6.42
C ASP A 345 -2.33 23.81 -5.24
N ALA A 346 -1.20 24.51 -5.29
CA ALA A 346 -0.73 25.39 -4.23
C ALA A 346 -1.69 26.56 -3.93
N LYS A 347 -2.72 26.79 -4.77
CA LYS A 347 -3.73 27.82 -4.56
C LYS A 347 -4.96 27.34 -3.78
N VAL A 348 -5.08 26.03 -3.54
CA VAL A 348 -6.29 25.42 -2.98
C VAL A 348 -5.95 24.81 -1.62
N HIS A 349 -6.41 25.45 -0.55
CA HIS A 349 -6.12 25.03 0.84
C HIS A 349 -7.39 24.77 1.65
N GLU A 350 -8.47 25.50 1.39
CA GLU A 350 -9.76 25.34 2.07
C GLU A 350 -10.88 25.01 1.07
N ILE A 351 -12.00 24.47 1.57
CA ILE A 351 -13.21 24.22 0.77
C ILE A 351 -13.69 25.48 0.03
N LYS A 352 -13.37 26.67 0.56
CA LYS A 352 -13.73 27.96 -0.05
C LYS A 352 -12.98 28.25 -1.34
N ASP A 353 -11.81 27.66 -1.53
CA ASP A 353 -10.96 27.87 -2.71
C ASP A 353 -11.41 26.97 -3.87
N LEU A 354 -12.36 26.05 -3.62
CA LEU A 354 -12.88 25.13 -4.62
C LEU A 354 -13.97 25.78 -5.47
N GLU A 355 -13.76 25.72 -6.79
CA GLU A 355 -14.75 26.11 -7.78
C GLU A 355 -15.28 24.88 -8.54
N THR A 356 -16.59 24.86 -8.81
CA THR A 356 -17.18 23.83 -9.67
C THR A 356 -16.53 23.85 -11.05
N GLY A 357 -16.12 22.67 -11.52
CA GLY A 357 -15.43 22.48 -12.80
C GLY A 357 -13.90 22.40 -12.69
N MET A 358 -13.33 22.75 -11.52
CA MET A 358 -11.89 22.67 -11.29
C MET A 358 -11.40 21.22 -11.34
N TRP A 359 -10.30 21.01 -12.05
CA TRP A 359 -9.59 19.73 -12.07
C TRP A 359 -8.46 19.75 -11.05
N LEU A 360 -8.47 18.79 -10.16
CA LEU A 360 -7.49 18.63 -9.09
C LEU A 360 -6.94 17.21 -9.14
N GLU A 361 -5.69 17.09 -8.72
CA GLU A 361 -5.11 15.80 -8.41
C GLU A 361 -5.41 15.47 -6.94
N GLY A 362 -5.90 14.27 -6.68
CA GLY A 362 -6.25 13.84 -5.33
C GLY A 362 -5.87 12.39 -5.08
N ALA A 363 -5.64 12.07 -3.81
CA ALA A 363 -5.32 10.71 -3.38
C ALA A 363 -6.57 10.03 -2.81
N VAL A 364 -6.87 8.82 -3.25
CA VAL A 364 -8.00 8.05 -2.70
C VAL A 364 -7.74 7.74 -1.23
N SER A 365 -8.54 8.29 -0.34
CA SER A 365 -8.45 8.02 1.09
C SER A 365 -9.10 6.68 1.45
N ASN A 366 -10.23 6.36 0.81
CA ASN A 366 -11.01 5.16 1.09
C ASN A 366 -11.90 4.75 -0.09
N VAL A 367 -12.24 3.46 -0.18
CA VAL A 367 -13.11 2.91 -1.23
C VAL A 367 -14.28 2.16 -0.60
N THR A 368 -15.50 2.52 -0.99
CA THR A 368 -16.75 1.90 -0.53
C THR A 368 -17.49 1.24 -1.69
N ASP A 369 -18.55 0.49 -1.40
CA ASP A 369 -19.34 -0.18 -2.44
C ASP A 369 -20.11 0.81 -3.34
N PHE A 370 -20.26 2.07 -2.90
CA PHE A 370 -20.99 3.11 -3.63
C PHE A 370 -20.08 4.20 -4.22
N GLY A 371 -18.76 4.10 -4.06
CA GLY A 371 -17.83 5.10 -4.57
C GLY A 371 -16.45 5.08 -3.91
N ALA A 372 -15.71 6.16 -4.08
CA ALA A 372 -14.41 6.37 -3.46
C ALA A 372 -14.33 7.77 -2.85
N PHE A 373 -13.72 7.87 -1.68
CA PHE A 373 -13.36 9.14 -1.05
C PHE A 373 -11.96 9.53 -1.50
N VAL A 374 -11.79 10.79 -1.90
CA VAL A 374 -10.57 11.34 -2.46
C VAL A 374 -10.21 12.60 -1.70
N ASP A 375 -9.01 12.61 -1.12
CA ASP A 375 -8.40 13.80 -0.55
C ASP A 375 -7.81 14.64 -1.68
N ILE A 376 -8.25 15.90 -1.77
CA ILE A 376 -7.80 16.90 -2.75
C ILE A 376 -7.03 18.05 -2.10
N GLY A 377 -6.61 17.89 -0.83
CA GLY A 377 -5.74 18.85 -0.14
C GLY A 377 -6.48 19.94 0.65
N VAL A 378 -7.80 19.83 0.84
CA VAL A 378 -8.64 20.84 1.54
C VAL A 378 -9.11 20.43 2.93
N HIS A 379 -8.43 19.45 3.55
CA HIS A 379 -8.78 18.86 4.86
C HIS A 379 -10.16 18.19 4.92
N GLN A 380 -10.80 17.97 3.78
CA GLN A 380 -12.10 17.33 3.66
C GLN A 380 -12.13 16.48 2.39
N ASP A 381 -12.37 15.18 2.55
CA ASP A 381 -12.48 14.27 1.42
C ASP A 381 -13.70 14.61 0.55
N GLY A 382 -13.50 14.59 -0.76
CA GLY A 382 -14.58 14.58 -1.73
C GLY A 382 -15.02 13.16 -2.08
N LEU A 383 -16.29 12.98 -2.40
CA LEU A 383 -16.84 11.69 -2.79
C LEU A 383 -16.94 11.60 -4.32
N VAL A 384 -16.26 10.62 -4.90
CA VAL A 384 -16.51 10.13 -6.26
C VAL A 384 -17.54 9.00 -6.16
N HIS A 385 -18.78 9.26 -6.57
CA HIS A 385 -19.81 8.22 -6.61
C HIS A 385 -19.46 7.15 -7.67
N ILE A 386 -19.91 5.90 -7.49
CA ILE A 386 -19.62 4.78 -8.42
C ILE A 386 -19.93 5.11 -9.89
N SER A 387 -21.00 5.88 -10.12
CA SER A 387 -21.39 6.31 -11.46
C SER A 387 -20.44 7.32 -12.08
N GLU A 388 -19.62 8.01 -11.28
CA GLU A 388 -18.69 9.07 -11.67
C GLU A 388 -17.22 8.61 -11.68
N MET A 389 -16.95 7.32 -11.44
CA MET A 389 -15.59 6.77 -11.39
C MET A 389 -14.95 6.53 -12.76
N ALA A 390 -15.76 6.22 -13.79
CA ALA A 390 -15.27 5.94 -15.14
C ALA A 390 -16.36 6.21 -16.19
N ASP A 391 -15.94 6.32 -17.45
CA ASP A 391 -16.84 6.41 -18.61
C ASP A 391 -17.50 5.05 -18.94
N THR A 392 -16.98 3.96 -18.37
CA THR A 392 -17.51 2.60 -18.49
C THR A 392 -18.19 2.14 -17.20
N PHE A 393 -19.01 1.09 -17.29
CA PHE A 393 -19.71 0.55 -16.12
C PHE A 393 -18.74 -0.10 -15.14
N VAL A 394 -18.59 0.50 -13.94
CA VAL A 394 -17.82 -0.05 -12.83
C VAL A 394 -18.74 -0.94 -11.99
N LYS A 395 -18.48 -2.25 -11.98
CA LYS A 395 -19.26 -3.23 -11.19
C LYS A 395 -18.87 -3.23 -9.71
N ASP A 396 -17.59 -3.06 -9.42
CA ASP A 396 -17.04 -3.03 -8.05
C ASP A 396 -15.94 -1.96 -7.95
N PRO A 397 -16.17 -0.87 -7.20
CA PRO A 397 -15.17 0.17 -6.97
C PRO A 397 -13.84 -0.37 -6.44
N LYS A 398 -13.87 -1.41 -5.59
CA LYS A 398 -12.66 -1.98 -4.96
C LYS A 398 -11.77 -2.74 -5.93
N ALA A 399 -12.33 -3.18 -7.05
CA ALA A 399 -11.56 -3.78 -8.14
C ALA A 399 -10.99 -2.71 -9.09
N PHE A 400 -11.62 -1.53 -9.13
CA PHE A 400 -11.23 -0.43 -10.01
C PHE A 400 -10.16 0.48 -9.40
N ILE A 401 -10.27 0.76 -8.10
CA ILE A 401 -9.34 1.67 -7.42
C ILE A 401 -9.04 1.22 -5.99
N SER A 402 -7.84 1.58 -5.50
CA SER A 402 -7.39 1.27 -4.14
C SER A 402 -7.09 2.55 -3.36
N PRO A 403 -7.21 2.54 -2.02
CA PRO A 403 -6.70 3.63 -1.19
C PRO A 403 -5.22 3.90 -1.49
N GLY A 404 -4.85 5.18 -1.52
CA GLY A 404 -3.54 5.69 -1.91
C GLY A 404 -3.34 5.88 -3.41
N THR A 405 -4.27 5.42 -4.27
CA THR A 405 -4.19 5.70 -5.71
C THR A 405 -4.43 7.18 -5.97
N ILE A 406 -3.60 7.78 -6.83
CA ILE A 406 -3.76 9.17 -7.24
C ILE A 406 -4.65 9.21 -8.45
N VAL A 407 -5.60 10.13 -8.40
CA VAL A 407 -6.62 10.31 -9.40
C VAL A 407 -6.75 11.77 -9.76
N GLN A 408 -6.97 12.01 -11.04
CA GLN A 408 -7.43 13.30 -11.49
C GLN A 408 -8.95 13.36 -11.30
N VAL A 409 -9.41 14.33 -10.53
CA VAL A 409 -10.82 14.50 -10.17
C VAL A 409 -11.28 15.90 -10.52
N ARG A 410 -12.52 16.01 -10.98
CA ARG A 410 -13.18 17.27 -11.23
C ARG A 410 -14.20 17.55 -10.14
N VAL A 411 -14.20 18.79 -9.64
CA VAL A 411 -15.20 19.27 -8.69
C VAL A 411 -16.54 19.43 -9.40
N LEU A 412 -17.55 18.64 -9.00
CA LEU A 412 -18.92 18.76 -9.51
C LEU A 412 -19.74 19.75 -8.68
N GLU A 413 -19.64 19.65 -7.36
CA GLU A 413 -20.45 20.43 -6.43
C GLU A 413 -19.70 20.60 -5.12
N VAL A 414 -19.80 21.81 -4.54
CA VAL A 414 -19.22 22.16 -3.25
C VAL A 414 -20.33 22.70 -2.36
N ASP A 415 -20.67 21.95 -1.32
CA ASP A 415 -21.57 22.40 -0.25
C ASP A 415 -20.74 22.81 0.96
N GLN A 416 -20.52 24.12 1.10
CA GLN A 416 -19.76 24.69 2.21
C GLN A 416 -20.46 24.55 3.56
N GLN A 417 -21.80 24.52 3.58
CA GLN A 417 -22.56 24.42 4.84
C GLN A 417 -22.47 23.01 5.42
N GLN A 418 -22.55 22.00 4.56
CA GLN A 418 -22.48 20.59 4.96
C GLN A 418 -21.05 20.01 4.89
N LYS A 419 -20.06 20.81 4.44
CA LYS A 419 -18.67 20.37 4.18
C LYS A 419 -18.61 19.15 3.27
N ARG A 420 -19.40 19.15 2.18
CA ARG A 420 -19.46 18.04 1.22
C ARG A 420 -18.91 18.50 -0.12
N ILE A 421 -18.06 17.66 -0.71
CA ILE A 421 -17.48 17.90 -2.02
C ILE A 421 -17.83 16.69 -2.89
N SER A 422 -18.52 16.93 -4.01
CA SER A 422 -18.84 15.89 -4.99
C SER A 422 -17.82 15.95 -6.11
N LEU A 423 -17.18 14.80 -6.41
CA LEU A 423 -16.10 14.69 -7.38
C LEU A 423 -16.47 13.72 -8.52
N SER A 424 -15.83 13.91 -9.67
CA SER A 424 -15.95 13.00 -10.82
C SER A 424 -14.59 12.71 -11.43
N MET A 425 -14.36 11.46 -11.86
CA MET A 425 -13.15 11.02 -12.55
C MET A 425 -13.36 10.91 -14.07
N LYS A 426 -14.57 11.19 -14.57
CA LYS A 426 -14.89 11.11 -16.00
C LYS A 426 -14.27 12.24 -16.79
N LYS A 427 -13.78 11.93 -17.99
CA LYS A 427 -13.31 12.95 -18.93
C LYS A 427 -14.52 13.68 -19.52
N GLU A 428 -14.40 14.99 -19.69
CA GLU A 428 -15.47 15.75 -20.32
C GLU A 428 -15.53 15.41 -21.82
N GLU A 429 -16.66 14.88 -22.30
CA GLU A 429 -16.97 14.98 -23.73
C GLU A 429 -17.20 16.45 -24.05
N SER A 430 -16.37 17.01 -24.95
CA SER A 430 -16.52 18.38 -25.45
C SER A 430 -17.93 18.58 -25.99
N THR A 431 -18.82 19.19 -25.20
CA THR A 431 -20.15 19.59 -25.66
C THR A 431 -20.08 20.95 -26.33
N ALA A 432 -19.30 21.03 -27.42
CA ALA A 432 -19.50 22.07 -28.42
C ALA A 432 -20.71 21.69 -29.28
N GLY A 433 -21.88 22.23 -28.90
CA GLY A 433 -23.00 22.45 -29.82
C GLY A 433 -23.93 21.27 -30.09
N ALA A 434 -24.95 21.09 -29.25
CA ALA A 434 -26.29 20.74 -29.73
C ALA A 434 -27.34 20.96 -28.62
N SER A 435 -27.90 22.16 -28.60
CA SER A 435 -29.24 22.40 -28.05
C SER A 435 -30.26 21.54 -28.82
N LYS A 436 -30.44 20.28 -28.43
CA LYS A 436 -31.61 19.49 -28.82
C LYS A 436 -32.61 19.52 -27.67
N LYS A 437 -33.52 20.50 -27.75
CA LYS A 437 -34.81 20.47 -27.07
C LYS A 437 -35.44 19.08 -27.30
N ARG A 438 -35.55 18.28 -26.25
CA ARG A 438 -36.36 17.05 -26.28
C ARG A 438 -37.84 17.44 -26.43
N PRO A 439 -38.62 16.77 -27.29
CA PRO A 439 -40.02 17.08 -27.47
C PRO A 439 -40.80 16.63 -26.23
N VAL A 440 -41.74 17.47 -25.80
CA VAL A 440 -42.75 17.12 -24.80
C VAL A 440 -43.63 16.02 -25.39
N LYS A 441 -43.44 14.76 -24.94
CA LYS A 441 -44.41 13.69 -25.18
C LYS A 441 -45.43 13.67 -24.06
N LYS A 442 -46.69 13.88 -24.44
CA LYS A 442 -47.89 13.70 -23.62
C LYS A 442 -47.97 12.27 -23.06
N GLY A 443 -48.25 12.19 -21.76
CA GLY A 443 -49.12 11.19 -21.11
C GLY A 443 -48.75 9.70 -21.22
N PHE A 444 -48.14 9.17 -20.15
CA PHE A 444 -48.33 7.77 -19.77
C PHE A 444 -48.58 7.69 -18.26
N LYS A 445 -49.77 7.23 -17.86
CA LYS A 445 -50.19 7.06 -16.46
C LYS A 445 -49.45 5.88 -15.81
N PRO A 446 -48.85 6.01 -14.62
CA PRO A 446 -48.41 4.83 -13.88
C PRO A 446 -49.60 4.19 -13.16
N LYS A 447 -50.01 2.98 -13.59
CA LYS A 447 -50.79 2.06 -12.75
C LYS A 447 -49.81 1.26 -11.90
N ARG A 448 -49.70 1.62 -10.61
CA ARG A 448 -49.59 0.72 -9.46
C ARG A 448 -49.55 1.56 -8.18
N LYS A 449 -50.67 1.58 -7.45
CA LYS A 449 -50.75 2.18 -6.11
C LYS A 449 -49.99 1.25 -5.15
N HIS A 450 -49.02 1.78 -4.41
CA HIS A 450 -48.51 1.12 -3.21
C HIS A 450 -49.66 1.02 -2.19
N ALA A 451 -49.84 -0.16 -1.59
CA ALA A 451 -50.85 -0.37 -0.56
C ALA A 451 -50.44 0.39 0.72
N THR A 452 -51.39 1.09 1.34
CA THR A 452 -51.17 1.78 2.61
C THR A 452 -51.20 0.81 3.78
N VAL A 453 -50.58 1.20 4.91
CA VAL A 453 -50.46 0.37 6.12
C VAL A 453 -51.85 -0.09 6.63
N ASP A 454 -52.88 0.75 6.52
CA ASP A 454 -54.26 0.40 6.91
C ASP A 454 -54.92 -0.66 6.00
N GLN A 455 -54.43 -0.81 4.76
CA GLN A 455 -54.90 -1.85 3.83
C GLN A 455 -54.25 -3.22 4.12
N LEU A 456 -53.10 -3.24 4.78
CA LEU A 456 -52.42 -4.47 5.19
C LEU A 456 -52.98 -5.02 6.51
N VAL A 457 -53.38 -4.16 7.45
CA VAL A 457 -54.00 -4.58 8.72
C VAL A 457 -55.35 -5.26 8.48
N ASN A 458 -56.20 -4.70 7.62
CA ASN A 458 -57.49 -5.30 7.25
C ASN A 458 -57.38 -6.65 6.52
N LYS A 459 -56.21 -6.97 5.93
CA LYS A 459 -55.98 -8.24 5.24
C LYS A 459 -55.66 -9.39 6.21
N PHE A 460 -55.19 -9.08 7.42
CA PHE A 460 -54.79 -10.08 8.42
C PHE A 460 -55.79 -10.28 9.56
N GLU A 461 -56.80 -9.42 9.72
CA GLU A 461 -57.83 -9.59 10.77
C GLU A 461 -59.15 -10.23 10.28
N GLY A 462 -59.32 -10.47 8.98
CA GLY A 462 -60.60 -10.93 8.42
C GLY A 462 -60.52 -12.21 7.58
N LYS A 463 -60.43 -13.38 8.22
CA LYS A 463 -61.08 -14.65 7.81
C LYS A 463 -60.68 -15.82 8.71
N GLY A 464 -61.56 -16.13 9.67
CA GLY A 464 -61.63 -17.47 10.25
C GLY A 464 -62.35 -18.44 9.29
N LYS A 465 -61.73 -19.59 9.02
CA LYS A 465 -62.30 -20.95 9.15
C LYS A 465 -61.36 -22.02 8.54
N GLY A 466 -60.69 -22.77 9.43
CA GLY A 466 -60.43 -24.20 9.24
C GLY A 466 -59.07 -24.66 8.68
N LYS A 467 -58.04 -24.80 9.55
CA LYS A 467 -57.31 -26.05 9.86
C LYS A 467 -56.06 -25.75 10.72
N LYS A 468 -55.84 -26.61 11.71
CA LYS A 468 -54.84 -26.51 12.79
C LYS A 468 -53.40 -26.63 12.28
N SER A 469 -52.50 -25.76 12.75
CA SER A 469 -51.11 -26.14 13.11
C SER A 469 -50.45 -25.06 13.98
N ASN A 470 -49.76 -25.52 15.03
CA ASN A 470 -49.12 -24.73 16.08
C ASN A 470 -47.94 -23.90 15.57
N VAL A 471 -48.01 -22.57 15.68
CA VAL A 471 -46.81 -21.73 15.87
C VAL A 471 -47.17 -20.57 16.81
N LYS A 472 -46.65 -20.60 18.04
CA LYS A 472 -46.63 -19.45 18.94
C LYS A 472 -45.61 -18.42 18.41
N LEU A 473 -46.06 -17.39 17.68
CA LEU A 473 -45.28 -16.16 17.56
C LEU A 473 -45.67 -15.24 18.72
N ALA A 474 -44.84 -15.25 19.77
CA ALA A 474 -44.83 -14.17 20.74
C ALA A 474 -44.13 -12.95 20.10
N TYR A 475 -44.56 -11.76 20.51
CA TYR A 475 -44.11 -10.42 20.11
C TYR A 475 -44.95 -9.73 19.02
N SER A 476 -45.82 -8.86 19.51
CA SER A 476 -46.58 -7.85 18.77
C SER A 476 -45.64 -6.76 18.25
N LEU A 477 -45.80 -6.40 16.97
CA LEU A 477 -45.14 -5.30 16.26
C LEU A 477 -45.20 -3.94 16.98
N LYS A 478 -46.09 -3.76 17.97
CA LYS A 478 -46.14 -2.56 18.82
C LYS A 478 -44.96 -2.44 19.80
N SER A 479 -44.25 -3.53 20.14
CA SER A 479 -43.10 -3.43 21.06
C SER A 479 -41.80 -3.02 20.36
N ILE A 480 -41.66 -3.27 19.06
CA ILE A 480 -40.44 -3.00 18.29
C ILE A 480 -40.32 -1.50 17.94
N MET A 481 -41.43 -0.78 17.79
CA MET A 481 -41.40 0.64 17.39
C MET A 481 -41.25 1.64 18.55
N ARG A 482 -41.09 1.18 19.80
CA ARG A 482 -40.88 2.07 20.97
C ARG A 482 -39.46 2.04 21.54
N SER A 483 -38.58 1.14 21.12
CA SER A 483 -37.17 1.20 21.48
C SER A 483 -36.40 1.85 20.33
N GLY A 484 -36.12 3.14 20.44
CA GLY A 484 -35.21 3.85 19.53
C GLY A 484 -33.77 3.37 19.71
N ARG A 485 -33.46 2.19 19.16
CA ARG A 485 -32.11 1.71 18.88
C ARG A 485 -32.03 1.24 17.44
#